data_AF-A0A9W8QXG3-F1
#
_entry.id   AF-A0A9W8QXG3-F1
#
_cell.length_a   1.000
_cell.length_b   1.000
_cell.length_c   1.000
_cell.angle_alpha   90.00
_cell.angle_beta   90.00
_cell.angle_gamma   90.00
#
_symmetry.space_group_name_H-M   'P 1'
#
loop_
_entity.id
_entity.type
_entity.pdbx_description
1 polymer ?
#
loop_
_entity_poly.entity_id
_entity_poly.type
_entity_poly.pdbx_seq_one_letter_code
_entity_poly.pdbx_strand_id
1 'polypeptide(L)'
;MQRKQGIIELGRRLVEHGPKRTLEAARRVRAIHNHTVITDTTKGVYVWEHDFYPAIYIPQKDLINSKLSDKEEIRVEGKGLASLAELIVSAHDGLEEVKIDNVLRFDNDKKLGALAGLLRIEFGSVGMNVERG
;
A
#
# COMPACT_ATOMS: atom_id res chain seq x y z
N MET A 1 -13.14 -2.46 -14.07
CA MET A 1 -12.70 -3.85 -14.33
C MET A 1 -11.19 -3.96 -14.62
N GLN A 2 -10.60 -3.05 -15.41
CA GLN A 2 -9.18 -3.14 -15.82
C GLN A 2 -8.15 -2.84 -14.70
N ARG A 3 -8.47 -1.96 -13.74
CA ARG A 3 -7.53 -1.57 -12.64
C ARG A 3 -7.30 -2.68 -11.60
N LYS A 4 -8.37 -3.39 -11.22
CA LYS A 4 -8.32 -4.54 -10.29
C LYS A 4 -7.36 -5.62 -10.78
N GLN A 5 -7.40 -5.94 -12.07
CA GLN A 5 -6.52 -6.95 -12.64
C GLN A 5 -5.06 -6.49 -12.63
N GLY A 6 -4.80 -5.20 -12.85
CA GLY A 6 -3.45 -4.64 -12.84
C GLY A 6 -2.77 -4.73 -11.47
N ILE A 7 -3.49 -4.45 -10.38
CA ILE A 7 -2.93 -4.51 -9.01
C ILE A 7 -2.69 -5.95 -8.55
N ILE A 8 -3.56 -6.90 -8.93
CA ILE A 8 -3.37 -8.33 -8.66
C ILE A 8 -2.15 -8.86 -9.40
N GLU A 9 -2.01 -8.50 -10.68
CA GLU A 9 -0.87 -8.93 -11.49
C GLU A 9 0.45 -8.33 -10.98
N LEU A 10 0.43 -7.07 -10.59
CA LEU A 10 1.57 -6.43 -9.91
C LEU A 10 1.94 -7.18 -8.62
N GLY A 11 0.95 -7.47 -7.77
CA GLY A 11 1.15 -8.21 -6.53
C GLY A 11 1.76 -9.58 -6.78
N ARG A 12 1.24 -10.34 -7.75
CA ARG A 12 1.79 -11.65 -8.14
C ARG A 12 3.26 -11.54 -8.55
N ARG A 13 3.57 -10.61 -9.47
CA ARG A 13 4.95 -10.38 -9.94
C ARG A 13 5.90 -10.03 -8.80
N LEU A 14 5.47 -9.17 -7.88
CA LEU A 14 6.28 -8.76 -6.73
C LEU A 14 6.49 -9.89 -5.71
N VAL A 15 5.50 -10.78 -5.53
CA VAL A 15 5.68 -11.98 -4.70
C VAL A 15 6.62 -12.98 -5.37
N GLU A 16 6.50 -13.19 -6.68
CA GLU A 16 7.29 -14.17 -7.45
C GLU A 16 8.75 -13.75 -7.66
N HIS A 17 8.98 -12.48 -7.96
CA HIS A 17 10.28 -11.99 -8.41
C HIS A 17 10.88 -10.91 -7.52
N GLY A 18 10.12 -10.43 -6.54
CA GLY A 18 10.50 -9.26 -5.76
C GLY A 18 10.46 -7.95 -6.56
N PRO A 19 10.72 -6.82 -5.90
CA PRO A 19 10.91 -5.54 -6.58
C PRO A 19 12.29 -5.47 -7.24
N LYS A 20 12.45 -4.64 -8.27
CA LYS A 20 13.76 -4.40 -8.90
C LYS A 20 14.77 -3.78 -7.92
N ARG A 21 14.27 -2.93 -7.03
CA ARG A 21 15.04 -2.23 -5.99
C ARG A 21 14.09 -1.73 -4.92
N THR A 22 14.60 -1.58 -3.70
CA THR A 22 13.97 -0.79 -2.65
C THR A 22 14.93 0.26 -2.10
N LEU A 23 14.37 1.34 -1.55
CA LEU A 23 15.10 2.37 -0.83
C LEU A 23 14.21 2.93 0.27
N GLU A 24 14.71 3.01 1.51
CA GLU A 24 13.99 3.68 2.58
C GLU A 24 13.79 5.16 2.25
N ALA A 25 12.58 5.66 2.48
CA ALA A 25 12.28 7.06 2.26
C ALA A 25 12.98 7.90 3.34
N ALA A 26 13.89 8.78 2.93
CA ALA A 26 14.60 9.69 3.84
C ALA A 26 13.70 10.79 4.45
N ARG A 27 12.39 10.78 4.18
CA ARG A 27 11.46 11.84 4.56
C ARG A 27 10.14 11.28 5.08
N ARG A 28 9.47 12.09 5.89
CA ARG A 28 8.14 11.81 6.42
C ARG A 28 7.14 11.65 5.27
N VAL A 29 6.36 10.60 5.35
CA VAL A 29 5.29 10.24 4.42
C VAL A 29 3.98 10.42 5.16
N ARG A 30 3.16 11.38 4.69
CA ARG A 30 1.82 11.61 5.20
C ARG A 30 0.83 11.49 4.06
N ALA A 31 -0.12 10.57 4.19
CA ALA A 31 -1.23 10.47 3.25
C ALA A 31 -2.50 10.99 3.92
N ILE A 32 -3.22 11.83 3.19
CA ILE A 32 -4.47 12.44 3.64
C ILE A 32 -5.54 12.10 2.63
N HIS A 33 -6.65 11.56 3.10
CA HIS A 33 -7.81 11.26 2.27
C HIS A 33 -9.06 11.76 2.97
N ASN A 34 -9.91 12.48 2.25
CA ASN A 34 -11.13 13.09 2.79
C ASN A 34 -10.89 13.87 4.10
N HIS A 35 -9.87 14.75 4.14
CA HIS A 35 -9.44 15.49 5.34
C HIS A 35 -8.96 14.65 6.53
N THR A 36 -8.92 13.33 6.41
CA THR A 36 -8.42 12.41 7.42
C THR A 36 -6.98 12.03 7.11
N VAL A 37 -6.09 12.14 8.09
CA VAL A 37 -4.75 11.54 7.98
C VAL A 37 -4.90 10.03 8.11
N ILE A 38 -4.49 9.29 7.08
CA ILE A 38 -4.59 7.81 7.03
C ILE A 38 -3.26 7.12 7.34
N THR A 39 -2.15 7.83 7.17
CA THR A 39 -0.83 7.39 7.61
C THR A 39 0.05 8.58 7.87
N ASP A 40 0.97 8.39 8.81
CA ASP A 40 2.00 9.35 9.14
C ASP A 40 3.25 8.58 9.60
N THR A 41 4.22 8.42 8.70
CA THR A 41 5.37 7.54 8.92
C THR A 41 6.67 8.15 8.43
N THR A 42 7.78 7.81 9.10
CA THR A 42 9.15 8.06 8.62
C THR A 42 9.78 6.79 8.03
N LYS A 43 9.01 5.71 7.89
CA LYS A 43 9.46 4.38 7.47
C LYS A 43 8.85 3.97 6.13
N GLY A 44 8.49 4.95 5.30
CA GLY A 44 8.07 4.69 3.92
C GLY A 44 9.20 4.04 3.12
N VAL A 45 8.85 3.26 2.10
CA VAL A 45 9.81 2.56 1.25
C VAL A 45 9.50 2.88 -0.20
N TYR A 46 10.47 3.41 -0.92
CA TYR A 46 10.43 3.50 -2.38
C TYR A 46 10.67 2.11 -2.97
N VAL A 47 9.73 1.62 -3.76
CA VAL A 47 9.75 0.30 -4.39
C VAL A 47 9.73 0.50 -5.90
N TRP A 48 10.77 0.02 -6.57
CA TRP A 48 10.83 -0.03 -8.02
C TRP A 48 10.09 -1.26 -8.52
N GLU A 49 8.81 -1.07 -8.84
CA GLU A 49 7.97 -2.08 -9.48
C GLU A 49 8.47 -2.39 -10.90
N HIS A 50 9.11 -1.39 -11.54
CA HIS A 50 9.74 -1.43 -12.85
C HIS A 50 10.93 -0.47 -12.88
N ASP A 51 11.64 -0.39 -14.02
CA ASP A 51 12.96 0.28 -14.11
C ASP A 51 12.91 1.82 -14.14
N PHE A 52 11.73 2.43 -14.25
CA PHE A 52 11.60 3.88 -14.49
C PHE A 52 11.43 4.69 -13.19
N TYR A 53 10.36 4.46 -12.44
CA TYR A 53 10.02 5.26 -11.26
C TYR A 53 9.56 4.38 -10.09
N PRO A 54 9.93 4.72 -8.84
CA PRO A 54 9.43 3.99 -7.69
C PRO A 54 8.00 4.42 -7.35
N ALA A 55 7.23 3.47 -6.82
CA ALA A 55 6.06 3.76 -6.00
C ALA A 55 6.47 3.84 -4.53
N ILE A 56 5.75 4.63 -3.73
CA ILE A 56 5.94 4.66 -2.29
C ILE A 56 5.02 3.62 -1.63
N TYR A 57 5.60 2.83 -0.75
CA TYR A 57 4.93 1.87 0.10
C TYR A 57 5.03 2.33 1.55
N ILE A 58 4.02 2.02 2.34
CA ILE A 58 3.97 2.39 3.76
C ILE A 58 3.81 1.13 4.63
N PRO A 59 4.35 1.12 5.86
CA PRO A 59 4.10 0.03 6.79
C PRO A 59 2.62 -0.02 7.19
N GLN A 60 2.02 -1.22 7.17
CA GLN A 60 0.62 -1.42 7.59
C GLN A 60 0.37 -0.97 9.03
N LYS A 61 1.35 -1.18 9.91
CA LYS A 61 1.28 -0.78 11.32
C LYS A 61 1.23 0.74 11.53
N ASP A 62 1.58 1.53 10.52
CA ASP A 62 1.56 2.99 10.57
C ASP A 62 0.28 3.55 9.92
N LEU A 63 -0.69 2.69 9.60
CA LEU A 63 -2.05 3.12 9.28
C LEU A 63 -2.74 3.64 10.53
N ILE A 64 -3.39 4.79 10.40
CA ILE A 64 -4.21 5.41 11.43
C ILE A 64 -5.57 5.75 10.86
N ASN A 65 -6.58 5.84 11.72
CA ASN A 65 -7.97 6.18 11.36
C ASN A 65 -8.54 5.33 10.22
N SER A 66 -8.02 4.12 10.01
CA SER A 66 -8.39 3.28 8.88
C SER A 66 -8.19 1.80 9.20
N LYS A 67 -8.89 0.95 8.45
CA LYS A 67 -8.82 -0.51 8.55
C LYS A 67 -8.64 -1.12 7.16
N LEU A 68 -7.90 -2.22 7.06
CA LEU A 68 -7.76 -2.99 5.83
C LEU A 68 -8.81 -4.10 5.78
N SER A 69 -9.43 -4.27 4.62
CA SER A 69 -10.33 -5.38 4.30
C SER A 69 -9.82 -6.08 3.05
N ASP A 70 -9.32 -7.30 3.21
CA ASP A 70 -8.89 -8.12 2.08
C ASP A 70 -10.09 -8.51 1.21
N LYS A 71 -9.97 -8.28 -0.10
CA LYS A 71 -11.00 -8.61 -1.10
C LYS A 71 -10.62 -9.84 -1.91
N GLU A 72 -9.33 -10.02 -2.20
CA GLU A 72 -8.84 -11.16 -2.96
C GLU A 72 -7.40 -11.48 -2.57
N GLU A 73 -7.17 -12.71 -2.12
CA GLU A 73 -5.82 -13.20 -1.79
C GLU A 73 -5.04 -13.51 -3.08
N ILE A 74 -3.83 -12.98 -3.17
CA ILE A 74 -2.90 -13.20 -4.27
C ILE A 74 -2.00 -14.37 -3.88
N ARG A 75 -2.23 -15.51 -4.54
CA ARG A 75 -1.50 -16.75 -4.29
C ARG A 75 -0.42 -16.99 -5.34
N VAL A 76 0.76 -17.39 -4.86
CA VAL A 76 1.90 -17.85 -5.66
C VAL A 76 2.32 -19.20 -5.10
N GLU A 77 2.41 -20.21 -5.96
CA GLU A 77 2.74 -21.60 -5.56
C GLU A 77 1.88 -22.11 -4.37
N GLY A 78 0.59 -21.77 -4.37
CA GLY A 78 -0.35 -22.18 -3.33
C GLY A 78 -0.27 -21.41 -2.00
N LYS A 79 0.59 -20.39 -1.88
CA LYS A 79 0.72 -19.54 -0.68
C LYS A 79 0.15 -18.15 -0.92
N GLY A 80 -0.75 -17.70 -0.06
CA GLY A 80 -1.15 -16.30 0.04
C GLY A 80 -0.08 -15.49 0.75
N LEU A 81 0.49 -14.51 0.07
CA LEU A 81 1.52 -13.61 0.62
C LEU A 81 1.19 -12.13 0.36
N ALA A 82 0.16 -11.87 -0.42
CA ALA A 82 -0.36 -10.54 -0.67
C ALA A 82 -1.87 -10.63 -0.90
N SER A 83 -2.55 -9.49 -0.75
CA SER A 83 -3.97 -9.36 -1.03
C SER A 83 -4.22 -8.08 -1.79
N LEU A 84 -5.16 -8.14 -2.72
CA LEU A 84 -5.95 -6.97 -3.07
C LEU A 84 -6.86 -6.67 -1.87
N ALA A 85 -6.75 -5.46 -1.35
CA ALA A 85 -7.50 -4.97 -0.22
C ALA A 85 -8.22 -3.67 -0.56
N GLU A 86 -9.14 -3.32 0.33
CA GLU A 86 -9.77 -2.03 0.46
C GLU A 86 -9.29 -1.41 1.77
N LEU A 87 -8.95 -0.12 1.73
CA LEU A 87 -8.69 0.66 2.94
C LEU A 87 -9.95 1.45 3.28
N ILE A 88 -10.49 1.19 4.48
CA ILE A 88 -11.69 1.81 5.00
C ILE A 88 -11.27 2.90 5.97
N VAL A 89 -11.42 4.16 5.58
CA VAL A 89 -11.12 5.34 6.40
C VAL A 89 -12.33 5.62 7.29
N SER A 90 -12.12 5.68 8.59
CA SER A 90 -13.17 5.81 9.59
C SER A 90 -13.85 7.18 9.51
N ALA A 91 -15.15 7.22 9.72
CA ALA A 91 -15.90 8.46 9.89
C ALA A 91 -15.36 9.29 11.08
N HIS A 92 -15.24 10.60 10.92
CA HIS A 92 -14.92 11.54 12.01
C HIS A 92 -15.47 12.93 11.71
N ASP A 93 -15.84 13.71 12.74
CA ASP A 93 -16.22 15.13 12.64
C ASP A 93 -17.23 15.48 11.53
N GLY A 94 -18.28 14.67 11.38
CA GLY A 94 -19.31 14.88 10.35
C GLY A 94 -18.92 14.39 8.95
N LEU A 95 -17.73 13.78 8.79
CA LEU A 95 -17.32 13.08 7.59
C LEU A 95 -17.74 11.62 7.66
N GLU A 96 -18.29 11.11 6.56
CA GLU A 96 -18.68 9.71 6.42
C GLU A 96 -17.46 8.79 6.22
N GLU A 97 -17.67 7.49 6.43
CA GLU A 97 -16.68 6.46 6.11
C GLU A 97 -16.39 6.49 4.61
N VAL A 98 -15.10 6.45 4.24
CA VAL A 98 -14.68 6.41 2.84
C VAL A 98 -13.86 5.17 2.56
N LYS A 99 -14.12 4.55 1.41
CA LYS A 99 -13.44 3.34 0.94
C LYS A 99 -12.49 3.66 -0.18
N ILE A 100 -11.25 3.19 -0.04
CA ILE A 100 -10.21 3.27 -1.04
C ILE A 100 -9.95 1.85 -1.55
N ASP A 101 -10.41 1.58 -2.77
CA ASP A 101 -10.14 0.34 -3.48
C ASP A 101 -8.69 0.28 -4.01
N ASN A 102 -8.31 -0.91 -4.49
CA ASN A 102 -7.04 -1.17 -5.18
C ASN A 102 -5.80 -0.95 -4.29
N VAL A 103 -5.90 -1.35 -3.02
CA VAL A 103 -4.77 -1.40 -2.11
C VAL A 103 -4.07 -2.73 -2.27
N LEU A 104 -2.75 -2.73 -2.52
CA LEU A 104 -1.95 -3.94 -2.49
C LEU A 104 -1.36 -4.07 -1.09
N ARG A 105 -1.78 -5.11 -0.35
CA ARG A 105 -1.31 -5.43 1.00
C ARG A 105 -0.39 -6.65 0.94
N PHE A 106 0.77 -6.58 1.58
CA PHE A 106 1.68 -7.72 1.71
C PHE A 106 1.62 -8.32 3.12
N ASP A 107 1.62 -9.63 3.26
CA ASP A 107 1.65 -10.22 4.61
C ASP A 107 2.95 -9.87 5.34
N ASN A 108 2.92 -9.97 6.67
CA ASN A 108 4.13 -9.84 7.48
C ASN A 108 4.92 -11.16 7.50
N ASP A 109 5.25 -11.68 6.31
CA ASP A 109 6.05 -12.90 6.13
C ASP A 109 7.45 -12.51 5.65
N LYS A 110 8.48 -13.00 6.36
CA LYS A 110 9.90 -12.76 6.05
C LYS A 110 10.31 -13.14 4.63
N LYS A 111 9.59 -14.05 3.95
CA LYS A 111 9.86 -14.43 2.56
C LYS A 111 9.70 -13.27 1.58
N LEU A 112 8.91 -12.26 1.95
CA LEU A 112 8.66 -11.07 1.13
C LEU A 112 9.80 -10.05 1.22
N GLY A 113 10.80 -10.28 2.08
CA GLY A 113 11.94 -9.38 2.26
C GLY A 113 11.49 -7.95 2.57
N ALA A 114 11.94 -7.00 1.75
CA ALA A 114 11.61 -5.58 1.93
C ALA A 114 10.12 -5.25 1.77
N LEU A 115 9.29 -6.14 1.23
CA LEU A 115 7.85 -5.94 1.07
C LEU A 115 7.03 -6.38 2.28
N ALA A 116 7.63 -7.13 3.21
CA ALA A 116 6.92 -7.72 4.34
C ALA A 116 6.21 -6.63 5.18
N GLY A 117 4.90 -6.78 5.37
CA GLY A 117 4.08 -5.86 6.14
C GLY A 117 3.91 -4.46 5.53
N LEU A 118 4.28 -4.27 4.27
CA LEU A 118 4.04 -3.03 3.54
C LEU A 118 2.68 -3.05 2.82
N LEU A 119 2.20 -1.86 2.46
CA LEU A 119 1.08 -1.69 1.55
C LEU A 119 1.34 -0.56 0.55
N ARG A 120 0.66 -0.63 -0.59
CA ARG A 120 0.60 0.43 -1.60
C ARG A 120 -0.84 0.87 -1.80
N ILE A 121 -1.04 2.18 -1.76
CA ILE A 121 -2.30 2.84 -2.10
C ILE A 121 -2.15 3.45 -3.49
N GLU A 122 -3.11 3.24 -4.38
CA GLU A 122 -3.08 3.82 -5.72
C GLU A 122 -3.44 5.32 -5.68
N PHE A 123 -2.61 6.17 -6.30
CA PHE A 123 -2.68 7.64 -6.18
C PHE A 123 -3.93 8.29 -6.79
N GLY A 124 -4.66 7.59 -7.66
CA GLY A 124 -5.87 8.15 -8.29
C GLY A 124 -7.01 8.44 -7.29
N SER A 125 -6.89 7.94 -6.05
CA SER A 125 -7.88 8.09 -4.99
C SER A 125 -7.36 8.86 -3.77
N VAL A 126 -6.06 9.18 -3.64
CA VAL A 126 -5.50 9.79 -2.40
C VAL A 126 -4.50 10.89 -2.71
N GLY A 127 -4.70 12.06 -2.08
CA GLY A 127 -3.71 13.14 -2.05
C GLY A 127 -2.57 12.78 -1.10
N MET A 128 -1.44 12.35 -1.64
CA MET A 128 -0.27 11.98 -0.84
C MET A 128 0.76 13.12 -0.88
N ASN A 129 0.94 13.80 0.25
CA ASN A 129 1.92 14.87 0.37
C ASN A 129 3.17 14.31 1.04
N VAL A 130 4.28 14.32 0.30
CA VAL A 130 5.59 14.01 0.85
C VAL A 130 6.29 15.32 1.17
N GLU A 131 6.06 15.84 2.37
CA GLU A 131 6.58 17.13 2.82
C GLU A 131 8.12 17.11 2.91
N ARG A 132 8.74 18.22 2.52
CA ARG A 132 10.17 18.47 2.80
C ARG A 132 10.26 18.90 4.26
N GLY A 133 11.08 18.19 5.03
CA GLY A 133 11.51 18.66 6.35
C GLY A 133 12.37 19.91 6.26
#